data_AF-A0A2E9N274-F1
#
_entry.id   AF-A0A2E9N274-F1
#
_cell.length_a   1.000
_cell.length_b   1.000
_cell.length_c   1.000
_cell.angle_alpha   90.00
_cell.angle_beta   90.00
_cell.angle_gamma   90.00
#
_symmetry.space_group_name_H-M   'P 1'
#
loop_
_entity.id
_entity.type
_entity.pdbx_description
1 polymer ?
#
loop_
_entity_poly.entity_id
_entity_poly.type
_entity_poly.pdbx_seq_one_letter_code
_entity_poly.pdbx_strand_id
1 'polypeptide(L)'
;MRKKADKPALCEFCHRGVELTFHHLIPRKVHRRTYFRKHVEREQLNRGIWVCRLCHRGIHKRFDEMALAKHFNTSERLLADTALQRHFEWVAKQKS
;
A
#
# COMPACT_ATOMS: atom_id res chain seq x y z
N MET A 1 -13.98 18.48 1.66
CA MET A 1 -12.55 18.08 1.64
C MET A 1 -12.47 16.60 2.00
N ARG A 2 -11.74 15.78 1.23
CA ARG A 2 -11.70 14.32 1.40
C ARG A 2 -10.94 13.96 2.68
N LYS A 3 -11.59 13.33 3.66
CA LYS A 3 -10.90 12.69 4.79
C LYS A 3 -10.06 11.54 4.23
N LYS A 4 -8.76 11.76 4.02
CA LYS A 4 -7.80 10.65 4.09
C LYS A 4 -7.91 10.09 5.51
N ALA A 5 -7.78 8.78 5.69
CA ALA A 5 -7.63 8.22 7.02
C ALA A 5 -6.51 8.96 7.76
N ASP A 6 -6.76 9.33 9.01
CA ASP A 6 -5.78 10.02 9.84
C ASP A 6 -4.48 9.22 9.85
N LYS A 7 -3.34 9.92 9.79
CA LYS A 7 -2.03 9.27 9.78
C LYS A 7 -1.82 8.58 11.14
N PRO A 8 -1.72 7.24 11.19
CA PRO A 8 -1.49 6.54 12.44
C PRO A 8 -0.05 6.78 12.93
N ALA A 9 0.19 6.49 14.21
CA ALA A 9 1.53 6.55 14.79
C ALA A 9 2.43 5.41 14.29
N LEU A 10 1.86 4.26 13.92
CA LEU A 10 2.58 3.04 13.56
C LEU A 10 2.29 2.64 12.11
N CYS A 11 3.30 2.06 11.45
CA CYS A 11 3.14 1.43 10.14
C CYS A 11 2.11 0.30 10.20
N GLU A 12 1.15 0.28 9.27
CA GLU A 12 0.08 -0.73 9.23
C GLU A 12 0.59 -2.17 9.04
N PHE A 13 1.82 -2.38 8.57
CA PHE A 13 2.36 -3.72 8.28
C PHE A 13 3.48 -4.16 9.21
N CYS A 14 4.48 -3.31 9.48
CA CYS A 14 5.59 -3.69 10.35
C CYS A 14 5.48 -3.13 11.78
N HIS A 15 4.41 -2.37 12.07
CA HIS A 15 4.10 -1.77 13.38
C HIS A 15 5.19 -0.85 13.98
N ARG A 16 6.15 -0.41 13.18
CA ARG A 16 7.17 0.56 13.62
C ARG A 16 6.60 1.97 13.68
N GLY A 17 6.94 2.69 14.76
CA GLY A 17 6.72 4.13 14.91
C GLY A 17 7.84 4.94 14.25
N VAL A 18 7.73 5.14 12.94
CA VAL A 18 8.67 5.92 12.13
C VAL A 18 7.90 6.76 11.12
N GLU A 19 8.59 7.57 10.32
CA GLU A 19 7.91 8.35 9.30
C GLU A 19 7.16 7.45 8.28
N LEU A 20 5.84 7.67 8.21
CA LEU A 20 4.94 6.95 7.31
C LEU A 20 4.65 7.74 6.05
N THR A 21 4.48 6.99 4.97
CA THR A 21 4.05 7.45 3.66
C THR A 21 2.71 6.82 3.31
N PHE A 22 1.87 7.55 2.59
CA PHE A 22 0.60 7.02 2.11
C PHE A 22 0.81 6.21 0.82
N HIS A 23 0.52 4.92 0.87
CA HIS A 23 0.59 4.01 -0.28
C HIS A 23 -0.82 3.77 -0.84
N HIS A 24 -1.03 4.10 -2.11
CA HIS A 24 -2.30 3.81 -2.80
C HIS A 24 -2.38 2.32 -3.14
N LEU A 25 -3.43 1.65 -2.66
CA LEU A 25 -3.68 0.24 -2.97
C LEU A 25 -3.97 0.01 -4.46
N ILE A 26 -4.59 1.01 -5.12
CA ILE A 26 -4.63 1.11 -6.58
C ILE A 26 -3.70 2.24 -7.00
N PRO A 27 -2.51 1.96 -7.58
CA PRO A 27 -1.52 2.98 -7.89
C PRO A 27 -2.07 4.11 -8.78
N ARG A 28 -1.78 5.36 -8.42
CA ARG A 28 -2.26 6.54 -9.18
C ARG A 28 -1.92 6.51 -10.67
N LYS A 29 -0.77 5.92 -11.02
CA LYS A 29 -0.33 5.76 -12.41
C LYS A 29 -1.32 4.98 -13.28
N VAL A 30 -2.10 4.07 -12.70
CA VAL A 30 -3.11 3.29 -13.45
C VAL A 30 -4.48 3.95 -13.51
N HIS A 31 -4.75 4.99 -12.70
CA HIS A 31 -6.09 5.62 -12.61
C HIS A 31 -6.58 6.17 -13.95
N ARG A 32 -5.66 6.66 -14.79
CA ARG A 32 -6.00 7.22 -16.11
C ARG A 32 -6.32 6.16 -17.17
N ARG A 33 -6.00 4.88 -16.93
CA ARG A 33 -6.29 3.81 -17.90
C ARG A 33 -7.80 3.61 -18.00
N THR A 34 -8.29 3.33 -19.21
CA THR A 34 -9.73 3.28 -19.54
C THR A 34 -10.54 2.42 -18.56
N TYR A 35 -10.04 1.24 -18.22
CA TYR A 35 -10.73 0.34 -17.28
C TYR A 35 -10.95 0.98 -15.91
N PHE A 36 -9.89 1.45 -15.26
CA PHE A 36 -9.96 2.03 -13.92
C PHE A 36 -10.76 3.33 -13.89
N ARG A 37 -10.67 4.15 -14.95
CA ARG A 37 -11.44 5.38 -15.06
C ARG A 37 -12.95 5.14 -15.20
N LYS A 38 -13.35 4.05 -15.86
CA LYS A 38 -14.77 3.76 -16.15
C LYS A 38 -15.45 2.84 -15.13
N HIS A 39 -14.69 1.95 -14.49
CA HIS A 39 -15.26 0.84 -13.72
C HIS A 39 -14.85 0.80 -12.25
N VAL A 40 -14.00 1.72 -11.79
CA VAL A 40 -13.57 1.74 -10.39
C VAL A 40 -13.94 3.08 -9.77
N GLU A 41 -14.67 3.01 -8.68
CA GLU A 41 -15.16 4.18 -7.97
C GLU A 41 -14.03 5.08 -7.49
N ARG A 42 -14.26 6.39 -7.52
CA ARG A 42 -13.25 7.37 -7.14
C ARG A 42 -12.81 7.21 -5.69
N GLU A 43 -13.68 6.72 -4.80
CA GLU A 43 -13.31 6.37 -3.44
C GLU A 43 -12.30 5.23 -3.42
N GLN A 44 -12.60 4.12 -4.10
CA GLN A 44 -11.73 2.94 -4.17
C GLN A 44 -10.37 3.26 -4.81
N LEU A 45 -10.33 4.08 -5.86
CA LEU A 45 -9.07 4.56 -6.46
C LEU A 45 -8.19 5.33 -5.46
N ASN A 46 -8.80 6.00 -4.48
CA ASN A 46 -8.09 6.81 -3.49
C ASN A 46 -7.87 6.07 -2.16
N ARG A 47 -8.32 4.83 -2.02
CA ARG A 47 -7.99 3.98 -0.87
C ARG A 47 -6.49 3.70 -0.83
N GLY A 48 -5.99 3.58 0.38
CA GLY A 48 -4.58 3.42 0.64
C GLY A 48 -4.33 3.20 2.12
N ILE A 49 -3.06 2.96 2.43
CA ILE A 49 -2.57 2.60 3.75
C ILE A 49 -1.37 3.46 4.11
N TRP A 50 -1.15 3.66 5.40
CA TRP A 50 0.01 4.34 5.95
C TRP A 50 1.09 3.32 6.31
N VAL A 51 2.17 3.34 5.54
CA VAL A 51 3.29 2.41 5.69
C VAL A 51 4.62 3.16 5.73
N CYS A 52 5.59 2.61 6.45
CA CYS A 52 6.94 3.17 6.45
C CYS A 52 7.61 3.01 5.08
N ARG A 53 8.65 3.82 4.82
CA ARG A 53 9.37 3.82 3.54
C ARG A 53 9.90 2.44 3.13
N LEU A 54 10.36 1.62 4.07
CA LEU A 54 10.88 0.27 3.78
C LEU A 54 9.77 -0.70 3.38
N CYS A 55 8.61 -0.68 4.05
CA CYS A 55 7.45 -1.47 3.64
C CYS A 55 6.94 -1.02 2.27
N HIS A 56 6.82 0.30 2.05
CA HIS A 56 6.41 0.87 0.77
C HIS A 56 7.31 0.40 -0.38
N ARG A 57 8.64 0.48 -0.20
CA ARG A 57 9.60 -0.02 -1.19
C ARG A 57 9.45 -1.53 -1.41
N GLY A 58 9.22 -2.30 -0.35
CA GLY A 58 9.00 -3.75 -0.43
C GLY A 58 7.83 -4.11 -1.34
N ILE A 59 6.69 -3.43 -1.19
CA ILE A 59 5.49 -3.63 -2.01
C ILE A 59 5.80 -3.38 -3.49
N HIS A 60 6.40 -2.23 -3.83
CA HIS A 60 6.73 -1.90 -5.22
C HIS A 60 7.92 -2.66 -5.81
N LYS A 61 8.77 -3.26 -4.97
CA LYS A 61 9.81 -4.18 -5.42
C LYS A 61 9.22 -5.54 -5.80
N ARG A 62 8.15 -5.94 -5.10
CA ARG A 62 7.50 -7.24 -5.29
C ARG A 62 6.51 -7.24 -6.44
N PHE A 63 5.72 -6.17 -6.57
CA PHE A 63 4.63 -6.09 -7.54
C PHE A 63 4.72 -4.79 -8.36
N ASP A 64 4.49 -4.92 -9.66
CA ASP A 64 4.30 -3.78 -10.52
C ASP A 64 2.93 -3.10 -10.29
N GLU A 65 2.73 -1.96 -10.95
CA GLU A 65 1.54 -1.13 -10.76
C GLU A 65 0.23 -1.82 -11.19
N MET A 66 0.30 -2.70 -12.19
CA MET A 66 -0.87 -3.41 -12.71
C MET A 66 -1.23 -4.62 -11.85
N ALA A 67 -0.22 -5.36 -11.38
CA ALA A 67 -0.38 -6.45 -10.43
C ALA A 67 -1.01 -5.93 -9.13
N LEU A 68 -0.50 -4.81 -8.59
CA LEU A 68 -1.11 -4.14 -7.43
C LEU A 68 -2.58 -3.79 -7.69
N ALA A 69 -2.85 -3.11 -8.80
CA ALA A 69 -4.20 -2.64 -9.09
C ALA A 69 -5.24 -3.76 -9.30
N LYS A 70 -4.84 -4.91 -9.86
CA LYS A 70 -5.74 -6.01 -10.19
C LYS A 70 -5.82 -7.10 -9.11
N HIS A 71 -4.70 -7.44 -8.50
CA HIS A 71 -4.56 -8.65 -7.67
C HIS A 71 -4.22 -8.34 -6.22
N PHE A 72 -3.60 -7.20 -5.91
CA PHE A 72 -3.15 -6.84 -4.55
C PHE A 72 -3.64 -5.46 -4.11
N ASN A 73 -4.89 -5.14 -4.45
CA ASN A 73 -5.53 -3.85 -4.23
C ASN A 73 -6.25 -3.72 -2.87
N THR A 74 -5.95 -4.61 -1.91
CA THR A 74 -6.41 -4.51 -0.52
C THR A 74 -5.28 -4.88 0.43
N SER A 75 -5.36 -4.40 1.68
CA SER A 75 -4.37 -4.68 2.72
C SER A 75 -4.27 -6.17 3.01
N GLU A 76 -5.40 -6.88 3.03
CA GLU A 76 -5.47 -8.32 3.28
C GLU A 76 -4.75 -9.11 2.20
N ARG A 77 -4.87 -8.70 0.93
CA ARG A 77 -4.17 -9.34 -0.20
C ARG A 77 -2.67 -9.14 -0.12
N LEU A 78 -2.21 -7.95 0.31
CA LEU A 78 -0.79 -7.69 0.53
C LEU A 78 -0.25 -8.50 1.71
N LEU A 79 -1.02 -8.61 2.79
CA LEU A 79 -0.67 -9.42 3.96
C LEU A 79 -0.72 -10.91 3.66
N ALA A 80 -1.49 -11.38 2.67
CA ALA A 80 -1.54 -12.79 2.29
C ALA A 80 -0.31 -13.27 1.51
N ASP A 81 0.51 -12.39 0.92
CA ASP A 81 1.73 -12.79 0.22
C ASP A 81 2.85 -13.11 1.22
N THR A 82 3.28 -14.37 1.27
CA THR A 82 4.30 -14.86 2.21
C THR A 82 5.64 -14.13 2.09
N ALA A 83 6.02 -13.67 0.89
CA ALA A 83 7.27 -12.94 0.71
C ALA A 83 7.18 -11.51 1.31
N LEU A 84 6.03 -10.85 1.17
CA LEU A 84 5.75 -9.58 1.84
C LEU A 84 5.68 -9.73 3.36
N GLN A 85 5.05 -10.78 3.89
CA GLN A 85 5.05 -11.04 5.33
C GLN A 85 6.47 -11.10 5.88
N ARG A 86 7.33 -11.95 5.28
CA ARG A 86 8.75 -12.05 5.65
C ARG A 86 9.50 -10.72 5.56
N HIS A 87 9.19 -9.93 4.53
CA HIS A 87 9.75 -8.59 4.38
C HIS A 87 9.31 -7.67 5.52
N PHE A 88 8.01 -7.64 5.87
CA PHE A 88 7.49 -6.79 6.94
C PHE A 88 8.05 -7.18 8.31
N GLU A 89 8.16 -8.48 8.60
CA GLU A 89 8.82 -9.01 9.80
C GLU A 89 10.29 -8.60 9.89
N TRP A 90 11.01 -8.66 8.77
CA TRP A 90 12.39 -8.18 8.70
C TRP A 90 12.46 -6.66 8.91
N VAL A 91 11.56 -5.90 8.28
CA VAL A 91 11.48 -4.43 8.43
C VAL A 91 11.22 -4.04 9.88
N ALA A 92 10.38 -4.80 10.61
CA ALA A 92 10.04 -4.55 12.00
C ALA A 92 11.28 -4.53 12.93
N LYS A 93 12.33 -5.26 12.55
CA LYS A 93 13.60 -5.37 13.29
C LYS A 93 14.65 -4.33 12.87
N GLN A 94 14.40 -3.55 11.82
CA GLN A 94 15.36 -2.55 11.35
C GLN A 94 15.32 -1.31 12.23
N LYS A 95 16.50 -0.71 12.45
CA LYS A 95 16.61 0.58 13.12
C LYS A 95 15.93 1.69 12.30
N SER A 96 15.40 2.69 13.00
CA SER A 96 14.84 3.93 12.43
C SER A 96 15.93 4.80 11.82
#